data_AF-A0A2S5G890-F1
#
_entry.id   AF-A0A2S5G890-F1
#
_cell.length_a   1.000
_cell.length_b   1.000
_cell.length_c   1.000
_cell.angle_alpha   90.00
_cell.angle_beta   90.00
_cell.angle_gamma   90.00
#
_symmetry.space_group_name_H-M   'P 1'
#
loop_
_entity.id
_entity.type
_entity.pdbx_description
1 polymer ?
#
loop_
_entity_poly.entity_id
_entity_poly.type
_entity_poly.pdbx_seq_one_letter_code
_entity_poly.pdbx_strand_id
1 'polypeptide(L)'
;MAQSFDYIKHAKPEMVLEEMITGPLTSSHEDLINRLREKGLPDEVVNVLFRFTIPVKDMRVDVIFIENIASTWSKKKINSANYAVEAALEQLKTVLLEEPDKEEKYIPDSSDSTNLHTLIKFAQKSTISNEDIGQLFRDLF
;
A
#
# COMPACT_ATOMS: atom_id res chain seq x y z
N MET A 1 4.49 14.52 -10.63
CA MET A 1 3.12 15.01 -10.38
C MET A 1 2.62 14.22 -9.20
N ALA A 2 2.35 14.87 -8.08
CA ALA A 2 1.84 14.20 -6.88
C ALA A 2 0.48 13.56 -7.18
N GLN A 3 0.35 12.26 -6.91
CA GLN A 3 -0.91 11.56 -7.13
C GLN A 3 -1.84 11.83 -5.96
N SER A 4 -3.04 12.33 -6.26
CA SER A 4 -4.04 12.60 -5.24
C SER A 4 -4.66 11.29 -4.74
N PHE A 5 -5.17 11.30 -3.51
CA PHE A 5 -6.00 10.19 -3.01
C PHE A 5 -7.23 9.95 -3.90
N ASP A 6 -7.70 10.99 -4.59
CA ASP A 6 -8.78 10.89 -5.57
C ASP A 6 -8.39 10.04 -6.80
N TYR A 7 -7.14 10.15 -7.27
CA TYR A 7 -6.62 9.27 -8.31
C TYR A 7 -6.68 7.80 -7.87
N ILE A 8 -6.24 7.50 -6.64
CA ILE A 8 -6.23 6.14 -6.09
C ILE A 8 -7.62 5.51 -6.01
N LYS A 9 -8.67 6.32 -5.84
CA LYS A 9 -10.05 5.82 -5.80
C LYS A 9 -10.60 5.40 -7.16
N HIS A 10 -10.10 6.01 -8.24
CA HIS A 10 -10.70 5.86 -9.57
C HIS A 10 -9.76 5.20 -10.58
N ALA A 11 -8.47 5.12 -10.28
CA ALA A 11 -7.49 4.46 -11.11
C ALA A 11 -7.77 2.95 -11.20
N LYS A 12 -7.38 2.36 -12.31
CA LYS A 12 -7.38 0.90 -12.44
C LYS A 12 -6.16 0.31 -11.70
N PRO A 13 -6.28 -0.85 -11.04
CA PRO A 13 -5.16 -1.54 -10.40
C PRO A 13 -3.95 -1.74 -11.29
N GLU A 14 -4.19 -2.00 -12.57
CA GLU A 14 -3.15 -2.16 -13.59
C GLU A 14 -2.29 -0.89 -13.70
N MET A 15 -2.93 0.28 -13.80
CA MET A 15 -2.22 1.57 -13.91
C MET A 15 -1.40 1.86 -12.65
N VAL A 16 -1.99 1.63 -11.47
CA VAL A 16 -1.30 1.85 -10.20
C VAL A 16 -0.10 0.93 -10.06
N LEU A 17 -0.24 -0.35 -10.45
CA LEU A 17 0.85 -1.31 -10.36
C LEU A 17 1.97 -0.99 -11.36
N GLU A 18 1.64 -0.63 -12.61
CA GLU A 18 2.60 -0.23 -13.64
C GLU A 18 3.48 0.94 -13.20
N GLU A 19 2.90 1.93 -12.51
CA GLU A 19 3.64 3.07 -11.97
C GLU A 19 4.58 2.72 -10.82
N MET A 20 4.40 1.57 -10.17
CA MET A 20 5.15 1.15 -8.99
C MET A 20 6.28 0.17 -9.29
N ILE A 21 6.18 -0.55 -10.41
CA ILE A 21 7.17 -1.56 -10.79
C ILE A 21 8.22 -0.98 -11.74
N THR A 22 9.40 -1.57 -11.75
CA THR A 22 10.41 -1.25 -12.77
C THR A 22 10.20 -2.16 -13.97
N GLY A 23 9.67 -1.60 -15.07
CA GLY A 23 9.43 -2.32 -16.32
C GLY A 23 7.95 -2.54 -16.63
N PRO A 24 7.64 -3.24 -17.73
CA PRO A 24 6.25 -3.42 -18.15
C PRO A 24 5.49 -4.38 -17.24
N LEU A 25 4.16 -4.22 -17.20
CA LEU A 25 3.26 -5.23 -16.66
C LEU A 25 3.46 -6.57 -17.38
N THR A 26 3.23 -7.66 -16.64
CA THR A 26 3.38 -9.04 -17.13
C THR A 26 2.08 -9.78 -16.87
N SER A 27 1.89 -10.93 -17.53
CA SER A 27 0.73 -11.79 -17.26
C SER A 27 0.64 -12.21 -15.79
N SER A 28 1.77 -12.42 -15.10
CA SER A 28 1.78 -12.72 -13.67
C SER A 28 1.25 -11.57 -12.81
N HIS A 29 1.46 -10.32 -13.23
CA HIS A 29 0.89 -9.15 -12.57
C HIS A 29 -0.62 -9.06 -12.80
N GLU A 30 -1.09 -9.34 -14.02
CA GLU A 30 -2.52 -9.39 -14.34
C GLU A 30 -3.24 -10.51 -13.58
N ASP A 31 -2.63 -11.69 -13.50
CA ASP A 31 -3.15 -12.83 -12.73
C ASP A 31 -3.28 -12.48 -11.24
N LEU A 32 -2.31 -11.73 -10.68
CA LEU A 32 -2.40 -11.25 -9.30
C LEU A 32 -3.62 -10.33 -9.14
N ILE A 33 -3.80 -9.33 -10.01
CA ILE A 33 -4.94 -8.41 -9.95
C ILE A 33 -6.27 -9.17 -10.04
N ASN A 34 -6.37 -10.16 -10.93
CA ASN A 34 -7.56 -10.99 -11.06
C ASN A 34 -7.85 -11.78 -9.78
N ARG A 35 -6.84 -12.40 -9.16
CA ARG A 35 -7.01 -13.11 -7.87
C ARG A 35 -7.43 -12.17 -6.74
N LEU A 36 -7.00 -10.90 -6.75
CA LEU A 36 -7.43 -9.91 -5.77
C LEU A 36 -8.90 -9.51 -5.97
N ARG A 37 -9.34 -9.34 -7.23
CA ARG A 37 -10.75 -9.10 -7.57
C ARG A 37 -11.65 -10.29 -7.22
N GLU A 38 -11.19 -11.51 -7.46
CA GLU A 38 -11.89 -12.75 -7.08
C GLU A 38 -12.08 -12.88 -5.57
N LYS A 39 -11.19 -12.28 -4.76
CA LYS A 39 -11.36 -12.15 -3.30
C LYS A 39 -12.40 -11.09 -2.91
N GLY A 40 -13.05 -10.45 -3.88
CA GLY A 40 -14.08 -9.44 -3.65
C GLY A 40 -13.53 -8.08 -3.23
N LEU A 41 -12.24 -7.81 -3.46
CA LEU A 41 -11.66 -6.50 -3.18
C LEU A 41 -11.99 -5.52 -4.32
N PRO A 42 -12.62 -4.37 -4.02
CA PRO A 42 -12.82 -3.32 -5.01
C PRO A 42 -11.48 -2.78 -5.52
N ASP A 43 -11.47 -2.27 -6.76
CA ASP A 43 -10.28 -1.70 -7.39
C ASP A 43 -9.62 -0.62 -6.51
N GLU A 44 -10.40 0.25 -5.86
CA GLU A 44 -9.87 1.27 -4.94
C GLU A 44 -9.14 0.68 -3.72
N VAL A 45 -9.55 -0.49 -3.24
CA VAL A 45 -8.90 -1.21 -2.13
C VAL A 45 -7.61 -1.88 -2.62
N VAL A 46 -7.64 -2.46 -3.82
CA VAL A 46 -6.47 -3.05 -4.46
C VAL A 46 -5.39 -1.99 -4.72
N ASN A 47 -5.78 -0.80 -5.16
CA ASN A 47 -4.87 0.33 -5.38
C ASN A 47 -4.13 0.71 -4.10
N VAL A 48 -4.85 0.83 -2.98
CA VAL A 48 -4.25 1.10 -1.67
C VAL A 48 -3.33 -0.05 -1.24
N LEU A 49 -3.74 -1.29 -1.48
CA LEU A 49 -2.94 -2.46 -1.16
C LEU A 49 -1.57 -2.43 -1.87
N PHE A 50 -1.53 -2.15 -3.17
CA PHE A 50 -0.26 -2.04 -3.91
C PHE A 50 0.60 -0.89 -3.41
N ARG A 51 -0.01 0.30 -3.26
CA ARG A 51 0.66 1.52 -2.76
C ARG A 51 1.29 1.35 -1.39
N PHE A 52 0.74 0.44 -0.58
CA PHE A 52 1.26 0.12 0.73
C PHE A 52 2.29 -1.02 0.73
N THR A 53 1.99 -2.14 0.08
CA THR A 53 2.78 -3.37 0.21
C THR A 53 4.11 -3.34 -0.53
N ILE A 54 4.16 -2.66 -1.68
CA ILE A 54 5.36 -2.60 -2.52
C ILE A 54 6.49 -1.82 -1.82
N PRO A 55 6.26 -0.61 -1.25
CA PRO A 55 7.29 0.08 -0.47
C PRO A 55 7.75 -0.70 0.77
N VAL A 56 6.83 -1.40 1.44
CA VAL A 56 7.14 -2.27 2.60
C VAL A 56 8.06 -3.45 2.22
N LYS A 57 8.12 -3.81 0.94
CA LYS A 57 8.92 -4.91 0.40
C LYS A 57 10.06 -4.44 -0.51
N ASP A 58 10.58 -3.23 -0.25
CA ASP A 58 11.70 -2.65 -0.99
C ASP A 58 11.41 -2.51 -2.49
N MET A 59 10.23 -1.99 -2.82
CA MET A 59 9.74 -1.80 -4.20
C MET A 59 9.57 -3.10 -5.01
N ARG A 60 9.39 -4.23 -4.32
CA ARG A 60 9.13 -5.54 -4.96
C ARG A 60 7.68 -5.96 -4.81
N VAL A 61 7.16 -6.59 -5.86
CA VAL A 61 5.84 -7.26 -5.83
C VAL A 61 5.97 -8.62 -5.15
N ASP A 62 5.82 -8.64 -3.83
CA ASP A 62 5.75 -9.88 -3.05
C ASP A 62 4.32 -10.44 -3.08
N VAL A 63 4.07 -11.32 -4.06
CA VAL A 63 2.74 -11.92 -4.32
C VAL A 63 2.15 -12.57 -3.06
N ILE A 64 2.97 -13.32 -2.31
CA ILE A 64 2.51 -14.04 -1.12
C ILE A 64 2.09 -13.04 -0.03
N PHE A 65 2.92 -12.01 0.20
CA PHE A 65 2.62 -10.98 1.18
C PHE A 65 1.33 -10.21 0.82
N ILE A 66 1.21 -9.81 -0.45
CA ILE A 66 0.02 -9.10 -0.96
C ILE A 66 -1.23 -9.95 -0.77
N GLU A 67 -1.20 -11.23 -1.14
CA GLU A 67 -2.35 -12.13 -1.03
C GLU A 67 -2.75 -12.44 0.42
N ASN A 68 -1.78 -12.50 1.33
CA ASN A 68 -2.04 -12.68 2.76
C ASN A 68 -2.79 -11.48 3.35
N ILE A 69 -2.35 -10.26 3.01
CA ILE A 69 -3.03 -9.04 3.43
C ILE A 69 -4.41 -8.96 2.78
N ALA A 70 -4.50 -9.20 1.47
CA ALA A 70 -5.76 -9.22 0.74
C ALA A 70 -6.79 -10.19 1.34
N SER A 71 -6.35 -11.39 1.73
CA SER A 71 -7.21 -12.39 2.36
C SER A 71 -7.70 -11.93 3.73
N THR A 72 -6.87 -11.20 4.48
CA THR A 72 -7.25 -10.59 5.75
C THR A 72 -8.26 -9.47 5.54
N TRP A 73 -8.04 -8.60 4.54
CA TRP A 73 -8.91 -7.47 4.23
C TRP A 73 -10.27 -7.92 3.70
N SER A 74 -10.30 -8.94 2.86
CA SER A 74 -11.52 -9.58 2.36
C SER A 74 -12.36 -10.15 3.52
N LYS A 75 -11.73 -10.87 4.47
CA LYS A 75 -12.41 -11.36 5.69
C LYS A 75 -12.94 -10.22 6.57
N LYS A 76 -12.18 -9.13 6.69
CA LYS A 76 -12.59 -7.89 7.40
C LYS A 76 -13.63 -7.07 6.62
N LYS A 77 -13.99 -7.47 5.40
CA LYS A 77 -14.93 -6.77 4.50
C LYS A 77 -14.52 -5.33 4.21
N ILE A 78 -13.21 -5.09 4.08
CA ILE A 78 -12.69 -3.78 3.68
C ILE A 78 -13.07 -3.54 2.22
N ASN A 79 -13.88 -2.50 1.99
CA ASN A 79 -14.52 -2.24 0.71
C ASN A 79 -14.42 -0.78 0.25
N SER A 80 -13.60 0.05 0.92
CA SER A 80 -13.33 1.42 0.52
C SER A 80 -11.86 1.75 0.67
N ALA A 81 -11.35 2.69 -0.14
CA ALA A 81 -9.97 3.14 -0.04
C ALA A 81 -9.65 3.71 1.35
N ASN A 82 -10.60 4.42 1.97
CA ASN A 82 -10.42 5.00 3.30
C ASN A 82 -10.15 3.92 4.36
N TYR A 83 -11.00 2.88 4.41
CA TYR A 83 -10.80 1.77 5.35
C TYR A 83 -9.56 0.95 5.02
N ALA A 84 -9.20 0.84 3.73
CA ALA A 84 -7.98 0.17 3.31
C ALA A 84 -6.73 0.90 3.82
N VAL A 85 -6.71 2.24 3.80
CA VAL A 85 -5.57 3.03 4.33
C VAL A 85 -5.43 2.83 5.83
N GLU A 86 -6.53 2.90 6.57
CA GLU A 86 -6.51 2.65 8.02
C GLU A 86 -5.98 1.24 8.35
N ALA A 87 -6.50 0.22 7.66
CA ALA A 87 -6.06 -1.15 7.85
C ALA A 87 -4.60 -1.38 7.43
N ALA A 88 -4.13 -0.70 6.40
CA ALA A 88 -2.74 -0.74 5.96
C ALA A 88 -1.81 -0.16 7.03
N LEU A 89 -2.14 1.02 7.57
CA LEU A 89 -1.36 1.64 8.64
C LEU A 89 -1.38 0.81 9.92
N GLU A 90 -2.51 0.18 10.27
CA GLU A 90 -2.60 -0.79 11.36
C GLU A 90 -1.68 -1.99 11.12
N GLN A 91 -1.73 -2.57 9.92
CA GLN A 91 -0.85 -3.69 9.52
C GLN A 91 0.63 -3.30 9.62
N LEU A 92 0.98 -2.06 9.26
CA LEU A 92 2.35 -1.56 9.36
C LEU A 92 2.82 -1.53 10.82
N LYS A 93 1.98 -1.05 11.75
CA LYS A 93 2.31 -1.06 13.18
C LYS A 93 2.70 -2.45 13.63
N THR A 94 1.91 -3.46 13.27
CA THR A 94 2.19 -4.85 13.64
C THR A 94 3.51 -5.33 13.05
N VAL A 95 3.76 -5.08 11.76
CA VAL A 95 5.03 -5.47 11.10
C VAL A 95 6.24 -4.79 11.75
N LEU A 96 6.15 -3.50 12.08
CA LEU A 96 7.22 -2.76 12.75
C LEU A 96 7.48 -3.26 14.18
N LEU A 97 6.42 -3.66 14.90
CA LEU A 97 6.54 -4.23 16.24
C LEU A 97 7.20 -5.62 16.23
N GLU A 98 6.98 -6.40 15.17
CA GLU A 98 7.57 -7.75 15.00
C GLU A 98 9.03 -7.71 14.52
N GLU A 99 9.45 -6.63 13.86
CA GLU A 99 10.81 -6.45 13.32
C GLU A 99 11.40 -5.08 13.72
N PRO A 100 11.73 -4.87 15.02
CA PRO A 100 12.16 -3.56 15.54
C PRO A 100 13.45 -3.04 14.88
N ASP A 101 14.32 -3.94 14.41
CA ASP A 101 15.55 -3.59 13.70
C ASP A 101 15.31 -2.92 12.33
N LYS A 102 14.08 -2.96 11.79
CA LYS A 102 13.73 -2.30 10.52
C LYS A 102 13.59 -0.80 10.65
N GLU A 103 13.25 -0.26 11.83
CA GLU A 103 13.27 1.19 12.05
C GLU A 103 14.71 1.73 12.04
N GLU A 104 15.66 0.99 12.63
CA GLU A 104 17.06 1.43 12.81
C GLU A 104 17.95 1.15 11.58
N LYS A 105 17.69 0.08 10.81
CA LYS A 105 18.39 -0.19 9.53
C LYS A 105 18.04 0.78 8.42
N TYR A 106 17.01 1.61 8.61
CA TYR A 106 16.54 2.54 7.60
C TYR A 106 17.20 3.92 7.76
N ILE A 107 18.50 3.96 7.51
CA ILE A 107 19.24 5.21 7.33
C ILE A 107 18.92 5.73 5.92
N PRO A 108 18.42 6.96 5.76
CA PRO A 108 17.91 7.47 4.49
C PRO A 108 19.06 7.76 3.54
N ASP A 109 19.36 6.82 2.65
CA ASP A 109 20.31 7.04 1.55
C ASP A 109 19.72 6.51 0.24
N SER A 110 18.58 7.07 -0.18
CA SER A 110 18.05 7.11 -1.57
C SER A 110 16.59 7.57 -1.55
N SER A 111 16.07 8.10 -2.66
CA SER A 111 14.67 8.57 -2.78
C SER A 111 13.61 7.55 -2.37
N ASP A 112 13.93 6.26 -2.50
CA ASP A 112 13.08 5.12 -2.15
C ASP A 112 12.85 5.01 -0.63
N SER A 113 13.70 5.69 0.16
CA SER A 113 13.59 5.80 1.60
C SER A 113 12.44 6.70 2.08
N THR A 114 11.86 7.49 1.17
CA THR A 114 10.87 8.52 1.55
C THR A 114 9.50 7.91 1.78
N ASN A 115 9.08 6.95 0.96
CA ASN A 115 7.71 6.45 0.97
C ASN A 115 7.41 5.56 2.18
N LEU A 116 8.30 4.64 2.51
CA LEU A 116 8.13 3.83 3.72
C LEU A 116 8.24 4.69 4.99
N HIS A 117 9.17 5.64 5.03
CA HIS A 117 9.27 6.56 6.17
C HIS A 117 7.98 7.37 6.37
N THR A 118 7.40 7.88 5.28
CA THR A 118 6.09 8.53 5.31
C THR A 118 5.02 7.57 5.85
N LEU A 119 4.95 6.33 5.36
CA LEU A 119 4.01 5.34 5.88
C LEU A 119 4.20 5.08 7.39
N ILE A 120 5.44 4.93 7.85
CA ILE A 120 5.78 4.72 9.28
C ILE A 120 5.31 5.91 10.12
N LYS A 121 5.62 7.14 9.69
CA LYS A 121 5.21 8.37 10.38
C LYS A 121 3.69 8.46 10.53
N PHE A 122 2.95 8.11 9.49
CA PHE A 122 1.48 8.08 9.56
C PHE A 122 0.98 6.91 10.41
N ALA A 123 1.61 5.75 10.33
CA ALA A 123 1.25 4.62 11.17
C ALA A 123 1.38 5.01 12.65
N GLN A 124 2.42 5.69 13.10
CA GLN A 124 2.58 6.06 14.52
C GLN A 124 1.46 6.96 15.11
N LYS A 125 0.58 7.55 14.30
CA LYS A 125 -0.56 8.34 14.79
C LYS A 125 -1.60 7.45 15.52
N SER A 126 -2.20 8.00 16.58
CA SER A 126 -3.25 7.34 17.38
C SER A 126 -4.59 7.26 16.64
N THR A 127 -4.90 8.27 15.83
CA THR A 127 -6.07 8.31 14.94
C THR A 127 -5.66 8.91 13.59
N ILE A 128 -6.34 8.51 12.52
CA ILE A 128 -6.11 8.99 11.15
C ILE A 128 -7.37 9.67 10.65
N SER A 129 -7.28 10.96 10.35
CA SER A 129 -8.39 11.73 9.75
C SER A 129 -8.35 11.66 8.21
N ASN A 130 -9.45 12.06 7.56
CA ASN A 130 -9.46 12.17 6.09
C ASN A 130 -8.44 13.19 5.56
N GLU A 131 -8.13 14.23 6.34
CA GLU A 131 -7.09 15.21 6.00
C GLU A 131 -5.70 14.56 6.07
N ASP A 132 -5.46 13.70 7.07
CA ASP A 132 -4.24 12.91 7.18
C ASP A 132 -4.08 11.96 6.00
N ILE A 133 -5.14 11.29 5.56
CA ILE A 133 -5.09 10.44 4.36
C ILE A 133 -4.72 11.29 3.14
N GLY A 134 -5.36 12.45 2.98
CA GLY A 134 -5.01 13.37 1.89
C GLY A 134 -3.54 13.79 1.93
N GLN A 135 -3.00 14.07 3.13
CA GLN A 135 -1.59 14.44 3.29
C GLN A 135 -0.65 13.26 3.03
N LEU A 136 -1.00 12.06 3.48
CA LEU A 136 -0.23 10.84 3.24
C LEU A 136 0.03 10.66 1.73
N PHE A 137 -1.02 10.73 0.91
CA PHE A 137 -0.86 10.55 -0.54
C PHE A 137 -0.10 11.70 -1.21
N ARG A 138 -0.15 12.92 -0.66
CA ARG A 138 0.69 14.05 -1.12
C ARG A 138 2.16 13.89 -0.72
N ASP A 139 2.45 13.22 0.39
CA ASP A 139 3.82 13.02 0.88
C ASP A 139 4.48 11.78 0.24
N LEU A 140 3.69 10.84 -0.27
CA LEU A 140 4.17 9.64 -0.96
C LEU A 140 4.56 9.90 -2.44
N PHE A 141 4.08 10.98 -3.07
CA PHE A 141 4.17 11.22 -4.53
C PHE A 141 4.24 12.71 -4.88
#